data_AF-A0A561VGQ7-F1
#
_entry.id   AF-A0A561VGQ7-F1
#
_cell.length_a   1.000
_cell.length_b   1.000
_cell.length_c   1.000
_cell.angle_alpha   90.00
_cell.angle_beta   90.00
_cell.angle_gamma   90.00
#
_symmetry.space_group_name_H-M   'P 1'
#
loop_
_entity.id
_entity.type
_entity.pdbx_description
1 polymer ?
#
loop_
_entity_poly.entity_id
_entity_poly.type
_entity_poly.pdbx_seq_one_letter_code
_entity_poly.pdbx_strand_id
1 'polypeptide(L)'
;MGADAIDPAELGDPVFLAARSRALARDGVLAGRYVLVDGELLKQAYAAWDPDGVAVVVRPDHPGAHQEKSGRWIGRVPHERIALTVLFTTTARHSGGGLLELQARDGGTVRATWWYGDNPEPTQAIPDGFLWEKNDDYYYGTVRWAELRDVTISARLLPRHV
;
A
#
# COMPACT_ATOMS: atom_id res chain seq x y z
N MET A 1 22.52 -0.36 20.44
CA MET A 1 23.05 -1.31 19.42
C MET A 1 22.34 -0.97 18.13
N GLY A 2 23.11 -0.62 17.09
CA GLY A 2 22.61 0.01 15.86
C GLY A 2 21.60 -0.87 15.15
N ALA A 3 20.50 -0.27 14.68
CA ALA A 3 19.60 -0.92 13.76
C ALA A 3 20.36 -1.12 12.45
N ASP A 4 20.84 -2.35 12.22
CA ASP A 4 21.43 -2.72 10.95
C ASP A 4 20.41 -2.44 9.85
N ALA A 5 20.82 -1.61 8.89
CA ALA A 5 20.10 -1.43 7.65
C ALA A 5 19.96 -2.81 6.99
N ILE A 6 18.73 -3.25 6.78
CA ILE A 6 18.44 -4.56 6.21
C ILE A 6 18.79 -4.57 4.71
N ASP A 7 19.40 -5.68 4.28
CA ASP A 7 19.94 -5.93 2.95
C ASP A 7 18.83 -5.89 1.86
N PRO A 8 19.00 -5.10 0.78
CA PRO A 8 18.15 -5.18 -0.41
C PRO A 8 17.92 -6.61 -0.96
N ALA A 9 18.82 -7.56 -0.69
CA ALA A 9 18.67 -8.97 -1.05
C ALA A 9 17.39 -9.63 -0.49
N GLU A 10 16.87 -9.18 0.66
CA GLU A 10 15.65 -9.73 1.26
C GLU A 10 14.38 -9.46 0.42
N LEU A 11 14.35 -8.39 -0.38
CA LEU A 11 13.23 -8.17 -1.31
C LEU A 11 13.26 -9.11 -2.53
N GLY A 12 14.42 -9.72 -2.80
CA GLY A 12 14.59 -10.77 -3.80
C GLY A 12 14.35 -12.18 -3.24
N ASP A 13 14.12 -12.31 -1.93
CA ASP A 13 13.93 -13.60 -1.28
C ASP A 13 12.66 -14.32 -1.81
N PRO A 14 12.73 -15.63 -2.13
CA PRO A 14 11.59 -16.38 -2.64
C PRO A 14 10.36 -16.38 -1.72
N VAL A 15 10.54 -16.37 -0.40
CA VAL A 15 9.44 -16.30 0.57
C VAL A 15 8.76 -14.95 0.50
N PHE A 16 9.53 -13.87 0.47
CA PHE A 16 8.97 -12.52 0.29
C PHE A 16 8.23 -12.38 -1.05
N LEU A 17 8.81 -12.85 -2.15
CA LEU A 17 8.18 -12.79 -3.47
C LEU A 17 6.88 -13.61 -3.53
N ALA A 18 6.84 -14.76 -2.85
CA ALA A 18 5.63 -15.57 -2.73
C ALA A 18 4.56 -14.84 -1.89
N ALA A 19 4.94 -14.23 -0.76
CA ALA A 19 4.06 -13.43 0.08
C ALA A 19 3.48 -12.23 -0.68
N ARG A 20 4.32 -11.53 -1.46
CA ARG A 20 3.92 -10.41 -2.34
C ARG A 20 2.90 -10.86 -3.37
N SER A 21 3.12 -12.01 -4.00
CA SER A 21 2.21 -12.55 -5.00
C SER A 21 0.83 -12.88 -4.41
N ARG A 22 0.80 -13.46 -3.19
CA ARG A 22 -0.46 -13.73 -2.49
C ARG A 22 -1.18 -12.45 -2.06
N ALA A 23 -0.45 -11.46 -1.53
CA ALA A 23 -1.03 -10.17 -1.17
C ALA A 23 -1.59 -9.45 -2.39
N LEU A 24 -0.88 -9.47 -3.54
CA LEU A 24 -1.38 -8.88 -4.78
C LEU A 24 -2.64 -9.58 -5.29
N ALA A 25 -2.70 -10.92 -5.23
CA ALA A 25 -3.89 -11.67 -5.60
C ALA A 25 -5.09 -11.36 -4.70
N ARG A 26 -4.86 -11.08 -3.42
CA ARG A 26 -5.89 -10.73 -2.43
C ARG A 26 -6.37 -9.28 -2.58
N ASP A 27 -5.45 -8.34 -2.69
CA ASP A 27 -5.72 -6.91 -2.54
C ASP A 27 -5.86 -6.19 -3.89
N GLY A 28 -5.40 -6.82 -4.99
CA GLY A 28 -5.39 -6.29 -6.35
C GLY A 28 -4.37 -5.18 -6.59
N VAL A 29 -4.11 -4.33 -5.60
CA VAL A 29 -3.13 -3.24 -5.60
C VAL A 29 -2.36 -3.26 -4.29
N LEU A 30 -1.03 -3.24 -4.37
CA LEU A 30 -0.17 -3.12 -3.20
C LEU A 30 0.22 -1.65 -2.99
N ALA A 31 -0.44 -1.00 -2.05
CA ALA A 31 -0.16 0.39 -1.70
C ALA A 31 -0.20 0.60 -0.19
N GLY A 32 0.78 1.35 0.31
CA GLY A 32 0.95 1.65 1.71
C GLY A 32 1.88 0.66 2.42
N ARG A 33 1.84 0.69 3.76
CA ARG A 33 2.71 -0.12 4.62
C ARG A 33 2.17 -1.53 4.80
N TYR A 34 3.05 -2.51 4.71
CA TYR A 34 2.80 -3.91 4.98
C TYR A 34 3.87 -4.45 5.92
N VAL A 35 3.50 -5.45 6.72
CA VAL A 35 4.42 -6.21 7.56
C VAL A 35 4.45 -7.65 7.09
N LEU A 36 5.63 -8.27 7.02
CA LEU A 36 5.79 -9.69 6.75
C LEU A 36 5.79 -10.45 8.07
N VAL A 37 4.85 -11.37 8.23
CA VAL A 37 4.62 -12.14 9.45
C VAL A 37 4.34 -13.58 9.04
N ASP A 38 5.17 -14.52 9.49
CA ASP A 38 5.03 -15.96 9.19
C ASP A 38 4.84 -16.26 7.69
N GLY A 39 5.54 -15.51 6.83
CA GLY A 39 5.47 -15.66 5.38
C GLY A 39 4.29 -14.96 4.71
N GLU A 40 3.45 -14.20 5.44
CA GLU A 40 2.33 -13.44 4.90
C GLU A 40 2.55 -11.93 4.99
N LEU A 41 2.20 -11.19 3.92
CA LEU A 41 2.16 -9.73 3.94
C LEU A 41 0.79 -9.25 4.39
N LEU A 42 0.77 -8.57 5.54
CA LEU A 42 -0.43 -8.00 6.14
C LEU A 42 -0.37 -6.47 6.04
N LYS A 43 -1.45 -5.86 5.53
CA LYS A 43 -1.50 -4.40 5.37
C LYS A 43 -1.59 -3.75 6.75
N GLN A 44 -0.68 -2.84 7.05
CA GLN A 44 -0.74 -2.06 8.28
C GLN A 44 -2.00 -1.18 8.27
N ALA A 45 -2.77 -1.24 9.34
CA ALA A 45 -3.89 -0.34 9.57
C ALA A 45 -3.37 1.03 10.01
N TYR A 46 -4.08 2.09 9.63
CA TYR A 46 -3.75 3.42 10.12
C TYR A 46 -4.13 3.52 11.59
N ALA A 47 -3.13 3.45 12.47
CA ALA A 47 -3.29 3.55 13.91
C ALA A 47 -2.18 4.44 14.48
N ALA A 48 -2.44 5.02 15.65
CA ALA A 48 -1.36 5.62 16.45
C ALA A 48 -0.30 4.55 16.75
N TRP A 49 0.93 4.99 17.01
CA TRP A 49 1.98 4.09 17.46
C TRP A 49 1.51 3.29 18.69
N ASP A 50 1.79 1.99 18.66
CA ASP A 50 1.38 1.04 19.69
C ASP A 50 2.62 0.25 20.15
N PRO A 51 2.98 0.32 21.45
CA PRO A 51 4.13 -0.41 21.99
C PRO A 51 3.94 -1.93 21.93
N ASP A 52 2.71 -2.42 21.93
CA ASP A 52 2.41 -3.85 22.03
C ASP A 52 2.45 -4.55 20.65
N GLY A 53 2.57 -3.79 19.56
CA GLY A 53 2.65 -4.35 18.22
C GLY A 53 2.14 -3.43 17.11
N VAL A 54 1.91 -4.01 15.94
CA VAL A 54 1.38 -3.30 14.77
C VAL A 54 -0.05 -3.77 14.49
N ALA A 55 -0.96 -2.80 14.37
CA ALA A 55 -2.31 -3.05 13.90
C ALA A 55 -2.29 -3.36 12.39
N VAL A 56 -2.93 -4.45 11.99
CA VAL A 56 -2.96 -4.94 10.61
C VAL A 56 -4.38 -5.29 10.19
N VAL A 57 -4.67 -5.12 8.91
CA VAL A 57 -5.92 -5.57 8.28
C VAL A 57 -5.86 -7.08 8.10
N VAL A 58 -6.85 -7.78 8.64
CA VAL A 58 -6.95 -9.25 8.66
C VAL A 58 -8.32 -9.72 8.21
N ARG A 59 -8.50 -11.03 8.14
CA ARG A 59 -9.81 -11.66 7.90
C ARG A 59 -10.62 -11.78 9.20
N PRO A 60 -11.95 -11.94 9.13
CA PRO A 60 -12.81 -12.03 10.32
C PRO A 60 -12.49 -13.21 11.25
N ASP A 61 -11.89 -14.28 10.72
CA ASP A 61 -11.51 -15.50 11.44
C ASP A 61 -10.14 -15.40 12.13
N HIS A 62 -9.42 -14.29 11.94
CA HIS A 62 -8.12 -14.10 12.58
C HIS A 62 -8.29 -13.99 14.11
N PRO A 63 -7.47 -14.70 14.92
CA PRO A 63 -7.54 -14.60 16.38
C PRO A 63 -7.41 -13.16 16.89
N GLY A 64 -8.32 -12.76 17.76
CA GLY A 64 -8.35 -11.40 18.33
C GLY A 64 -8.74 -10.30 17.34
N ALA A 65 -9.26 -10.64 16.15
CA ALA A 65 -9.74 -9.65 15.21
C ALA A 65 -10.98 -8.92 15.74
N HIS A 66 -11.02 -7.62 15.51
CA HIS A 66 -12.21 -6.79 15.77
C HIS A 66 -12.52 -5.93 14.55
N GLN A 67 -13.79 -5.57 14.38
CA GLN A 67 -14.21 -4.76 13.25
C GLN A 67 -14.20 -3.27 13.60
N GLU A 68 -13.53 -2.46 12.78
CA GLU A 68 -13.59 -1.00 12.86
C GLU A 68 -14.91 -0.45 12.32
N LYS A 69 -15.20 0.83 12.61
CA LYS A 69 -16.31 1.58 12.00
C LYS A 69 -16.23 1.61 10.46
N SER A 70 -15.03 1.48 9.90
CA SER A 70 -14.78 1.39 8.47
C SER A 70 -15.23 0.06 7.85
N GLY A 71 -15.63 -0.92 8.67
CA GLY A 71 -15.97 -2.28 8.27
C GLY A 71 -14.77 -3.21 8.11
N ARG A 72 -13.54 -2.70 8.18
CA ARG A 72 -12.31 -3.50 8.14
C ARG A 72 -12.11 -4.28 9.42
N TRP A 73 -11.63 -5.51 9.31
CA TRP A 73 -11.22 -6.34 10.43
C TRP A 73 -9.75 -6.09 10.74
N ILE A 74 -9.46 -5.75 12.00
CA ILE A 74 -8.14 -5.39 12.47
C ILE A 74 -7.68 -6.41 13.50
N GLY A 75 -6.46 -6.91 13.32
CA GLY A 75 -5.73 -7.72 14.28
C GLY A 75 -4.48 -6.97 14.75
N ARG A 76 -3.86 -7.47 15.83
CA ARG A 76 -2.57 -6.96 16.32
C ARG A 76 -1.51 -8.04 16.15
N VAL A 77 -0.37 -7.66 15.60
CA VAL A 77 0.83 -8.51 15.51
C VAL A 77 1.92 -7.94 16.43
N PRO A 78 2.42 -8.71 17.41
CA PRO A 78 3.55 -8.32 18.23
C PRO A 78 4.80 -8.01 17.41
N HIS A 79 5.59 -7.01 17.82
CA HIS A 79 6.77 -6.54 17.07
C HIS A 79 7.79 -7.66 16.82
N GLU A 80 7.95 -8.58 17.76
CA GLU A 80 8.88 -9.71 17.67
C GLU A 80 8.51 -10.73 16.59
N ARG A 81 7.26 -10.74 16.12
CA ARG A 81 6.80 -11.61 15.02
C ARG A 81 6.94 -10.96 13.64
N ILE A 82 7.25 -9.66 13.57
CA ILE A 82 7.36 -8.93 12.32
C ILE A 82 8.75 -9.14 11.74
N ALA A 83 8.86 -9.91 10.66
CA ALA A 83 10.12 -10.13 9.97
C ALA A 83 10.63 -8.84 9.31
N LEU A 84 9.75 -8.11 8.61
CA LEU A 84 10.10 -6.87 7.94
C LEU A 84 8.88 -5.98 7.74
N THR A 85 9.14 -4.68 7.57
CA THR A 85 8.13 -3.68 7.25
C THR A 85 8.47 -3.07 5.90
N VAL A 86 7.50 -3.06 4.98
CA VAL A 86 7.68 -2.61 3.60
C VAL A 86 6.66 -1.55 3.27
N LEU A 87 7.11 -0.48 2.62
CA LEU A 87 6.25 0.46 1.94
C LEU A 87 6.15 0.05 0.47
N PHE A 88 4.94 -0.28 0.03
CA PHE A 88 4.66 -0.46 -1.40
C PHE A 88 4.09 0.82 -1.99
N THR A 89 4.59 1.17 -3.17
CA THR A 89 4.00 2.19 -4.02
C THR A 89 3.65 1.53 -5.34
N THR A 90 2.37 1.55 -5.71
CA THR A 90 1.93 1.10 -7.03
C THR A 90 1.62 2.33 -7.87
N THR A 91 2.24 2.44 -9.03
CA THR A 91 1.94 3.51 -9.99
C THR A 91 1.43 2.95 -11.31
N ALA A 92 0.66 3.73 -12.05
CA ALA A 92 0.21 3.39 -13.38
C ALA A 92 0.01 4.65 -14.22
N ARG A 93 0.16 4.53 -15.54
CA ARG A 93 -0.19 5.62 -16.46
C ARG A 93 -1.68 5.54 -16.82
N HIS A 94 -2.38 6.64 -16.68
CA HIS A 94 -3.74 6.81 -17.21
C HIS A 94 -3.71 6.98 -18.73
N SER A 95 -4.79 6.60 -19.42
CA SER A 95 -4.93 6.78 -20.86
C SER A 95 -4.85 8.25 -21.31
N GLY A 96 -5.22 9.19 -20.43
CA GLY A 96 -5.07 10.64 -20.61
C GLY A 96 -3.65 11.18 -20.37
N GLY A 97 -2.69 10.32 -19.98
CA GLY A 97 -1.27 10.67 -19.93
C GLY A 97 -0.68 10.85 -18.53
N GLY A 98 -1.51 11.05 -17.50
CA GLY A 98 -1.05 11.25 -16.12
C GLY A 98 -0.49 9.98 -15.47
N LEU A 99 0.59 10.12 -14.69
CA LEU A 99 1.08 9.11 -13.76
C LEU A 99 0.25 9.19 -12.47
N LEU A 100 -0.33 8.05 -12.09
CA LEU A 100 -1.18 7.90 -10.93
C LEU A 100 -0.54 6.97 -9.92
N GLU A 101 -0.57 7.35 -8.64
CA GLU A 101 -0.29 6.45 -7.52
C GLU A 101 -1.59 5.76 -7.09
N LEU A 102 -1.65 4.44 -7.25
CA LEU A 102 -2.83 3.63 -6.96
C LEU A 102 -2.88 3.32 -5.45
N GLN A 103 -4.05 3.46 -4.84
CA GLN A 103 -4.24 3.33 -3.39
C GLN A 103 -5.00 2.05 -3.00
N ALA A 104 -6.09 1.76 -3.72
CA ALA A 104 -6.93 0.61 -3.49
C ALA A 104 -7.77 0.30 -4.73
N ARG A 105 -8.01 -0.98 -4.97
CA ARG A 105 -8.90 -1.43 -6.03
C ARG A 105 -10.16 -2.02 -5.42
N ASP A 106 -11.30 -1.63 -5.96
CA ASP A 106 -12.60 -2.22 -5.65
C ASP A 106 -13.33 -2.51 -6.96
N GLY A 107 -13.45 -3.81 -7.28
CA GLY A 107 -13.97 -4.27 -8.57
C GLY A 107 -13.23 -3.68 -9.77
N GLY A 108 -13.98 -2.98 -10.63
CA GLY A 108 -13.47 -2.34 -11.85
C GLY A 108 -12.83 -0.97 -11.64
N THR A 109 -12.85 -0.45 -10.41
CA THR A 109 -12.45 0.93 -10.08
C THR A 109 -11.23 0.93 -9.17
N VAL A 110 -10.38 1.94 -9.32
CA VAL A 110 -9.21 2.17 -8.48
C VAL A 110 -9.22 3.57 -7.92
N ARG A 111 -9.08 3.68 -6.60
CA ARG A 111 -8.74 4.94 -5.96
C ARG A 111 -7.28 5.27 -6.24
N ALA A 112 -7.02 6.46 -6.73
CA ALA A 112 -5.67 6.89 -7.08
C ALA A 112 -5.43 8.36 -6.73
N THR A 113 -4.15 8.70 -6.65
CA THR A 113 -3.64 10.05 -6.44
C THR A 113 -2.86 10.46 -7.68
N TRP A 114 -3.10 11.68 -8.15
CA TRP A 114 -2.30 12.35 -9.16
C TRP A 114 -1.46 13.41 -8.44
N TRP A 115 -0.14 13.28 -8.53
CA TRP A 115 0.80 14.22 -7.90
C TRP A 115 1.26 15.27 -8.90
N TYR A 116 1.20 16.54 -8.53
CA TYR A 116 1.61 17.64 -9.42
C TYR A 116 3.09 17.55 -9.80
N GLY A 117 3.97 17.24 -8.84
CA GLY A 117 5.41 17.13 -9.06
C GLY A 117 5.82 16.03 -10.05
N ASP A 118 5.04 14.96 -10.12
CA ASP A 118 5.28 13.84 -11.04
C ASP A 118 4.63 14.05 -12.42
N ASN A 119 3.82 15.11 -12.57
CA ASN A 119 3.02 15.41 -13.76
C ASN A 119 3.09 16.92 -14.08
N PRO A 120 4.22 17.41 -14.62
CA PRO A 120 4.47 18.85 -14.76
C PRO A 120 3.58 19.59 -15.77
N GLU A 121 2.76 18.88 -16.57
CA GLU A 121 1.84 19.49 -17.55
C GLU A 121 0.36 19.27 -17.17
N PRO A 122 -0.37 20.33 -16.75
CA PRO A 122 -1.70 20.20 -16.18
C PRO A 122 -2.86 20.14 -17.20
N THR A 123 -2.64 20.40 -18.48
CA THR A 123 -3.74 20.75 -19.39
C THR A 123 -4.57 19.58 -19.92
N GLN A 124 -4.13 18.32 -19.76
CA GLN A 124 -4.89 17.13 -20.19
C GLN A 124 -4.72 15.87 -19.31
N ALA A 125 -3.97 15.95 -18.20
CA ALA A 125 -3.50 14.76 -17.47
C ALA A 125 -4.33 14.35 -16.24
N ILE A 126 -5.24 15.20 -15.76
CA ILE A 126 -6.08 14.93 -14.57
C ILE A 126 -7.37 14.24 -15.03
N PRO A 127 -7.62 12.98 -14.63
CA PRO A 127 -8.84 12.27 -15.03
C PRO A 127 -10.10 12.94 -14.46
N ASP A 128 -11.21 12.83 -15.20
CA ASP A 128 -12.52 13.26 -14.71
C ASP A 128 -12.85 12.60 -13.36
N GLY A 129 -13.41 13.37 -12.43
CA GLY A 129 -13.77 12.90 -11.09
C GLY A 129 -12.65 12.99 -10.04
N PHE A 130 -11.50 13.57 -10.40
CA PHE A 130 -10.45 13.91 -9.43
C PHE A 130 -10.77 15.24 -8.75
N LEU A 131 -10.72 15.24 -7.43
CA LEU A 131 -10.89 16.41 -6.59
C LEU A 131 -9.53 16.92 -6.15
N TRP A 132 -9.32 18.23 -6.24
CA TRP A 132 -8.13 18.89 -5.74
C TRP A 132 -8.16 18.94 -4.21
N GLU A 133 -7.07 18.54 -3.56
CA GLU A 133 -6.88 18.76 -2.13
C GLU A 133 -5.99 19.99 -1.93
N LYS A 134 -6.61 21.09 -1.48
CA LYS A 134 -6.11 22.48 -1.52
C LYS A 134 -4.73 22.73 -0.88
N ASN A 135 -4.21 21.80 -0.08
CA ASN A 135 -3.03 22.01 0.74
C ASN A 135 -1.83 21.10 0.43
N ASP A 136 -1.95 20.13 -0.49
CA ASP A 136 -0.96 19.05 -0.58
C ASP A 136 -0.42 18.76 -2.00
N ASP A 137 -0.59 19.68 -2.97
CA ASP A 137 -0.09 19.54 -4.35
C ASP A 137 -0.46 18.21 -5.06
N TYR A 138 -1.61 17.63 -4.68
CA TYR A 138 -2.18 16.45 -5.32
C TYR A 138 -3.69 16.56 -5.57
N TYR A 139 -4.14 15.70 -6.46
CA TYR A 139 -5.56 15.46 -6.73
C TYR A 139 -5.85 13.99 -6.44
N TYR A 140 -6.98 13.68 -5.82
CA TYR A 140 -7.39 12.30 -5.58
C TYR A 140 -8.73 12.02 -6.25
N GLY A 141 -8.90 10.79 -6.69
CA GLY A 141 -10.12 10.39 -7.34
C GLY A 141 -10.19 8.89 -7.58
N THR A 142 -11.09 8.52 -8.46
CA THR A 142 -11.28 7.14 -8.88
C THR A 142 -11.18 7.04 -10.39
N VAL A 143 -10.45 6.05 -10.90
CA VAL A 143 -10.35 5.71 -12.32
C VAL A 143 -10.77 4.27 -12.57
N ARG A 144 -11.11 3.93 -13.81
CA ARG A 144 -11.36 2.53 -14.18
C ARG A 144 -10.03 1.80 -14.37
N TRP A 145 -9.96 0.54 -13.93
CA TRP A 145 -8.76 -0.30 -14.15
C TRP A 145 -8.39 -0.42 -15.62
N ALA A 146 -9.40 -0.46 -16.52
CA ALA A 146 -9.19 -0.55 -17.95
C ALA A 146 -8.54 0.70 -18.58
N GLU A 147 -8.51 1.83 -17.87
CA GLU A 147 -7.86 3.07 -18.30
C GLU A 147 -6.40 3.15 -17.84
N LEU A 148 -5.93 2.15 -17.09
CA LEU A 148 -4.58 2.08 -16.54
C LEU A 148 -3.69 1.18 -17.41
N ARG A 149 -2.47 1.64 -17.63
CA ARG A 149 -1.39 0.89 -18.29
C ARG A 149 -0.08 1.04 -17.52
N ASP A 150 0.90 0.22 -17.86
CA ASP A 150 2.26 0.29 -17.32
C ASP A 150 2.29 0.22 -15.77
N VAL A 151 1.44 -0.64 -15.20
CA VAL A 151 1.33 -0.81 -13.75
C VAL A 151 2.67 -1.28 -13.19
N THR A 152 3.27 -0.45 -12.35
CA THR A 152 4.57 -0.69 -11.73
C THR A 152 4.40 -0.74 -10.22
N ILE A 153 5.01 -1.74 -9.59
CA ILE A 153 5.02 -1.88 -8.12
C ILE A 153 6.47 -1.71 -7.66
N SER A 154 6.71 -0.73 -6.81
CA SER A 154 7.97 -0.58 -6.09
C SER A 154 7.78 -0.91 -4.61
N ALA A 155 8.85 -1.40 -3.99
CA ALA A 155 8.89 -1.78 -2.60
C ALA A 155 10.11 -1.14 -1.94
N ARG A 156 9.91 -0.57 -0.75
CA ARG A 156 10.99 0.01 0.06
C ARG A 156 10.90 -0.56 1.47
N LEU A 157 12.00 -1.13 1.96
CA LEU A 157 12.11 -1.53 3.36
C LEU A 157 12.07 -0.30 4.26
N LEU A 158 11.29 -0.39 5.34
CA LEU A 158 11.22 0.62 6.37
C LEU A 158 12.02 0.15 7.60
N PRO A 159 12.64 1.08 8.34
CA PRO A 159 13.33 0.74 9.58
C PRO A 159 12.35 0.07 10.56
N ARG A 160 12.85 -0.93 11.31
CA ARG A 160 12.14 -1.42 12.49
C ARG A 160 12.13 -0.31 13.54
N HIS A 161 10.94 0.09 13.99
CA HIS A 161 10.81 0.91 15.18
C HIS A 161 11.00 -0.04 16.37
N VAL A 162 12.17 0.03 17.01
CA VAL A 162 12.53 -0.71 18.23
C VAL A 162 12.36 0.21 19.43
#